data_AF-K8F701-F1
#
_entry.id   AF-K8F701-F1
#
_cell.length_a   1.000
_cell.length_b   1.000
_cell.length_c   1.000
_cell.angle_alpha   90.00
_cell.angle_beta   90.00
_cell.angle_gamma   90.00
#
_symmetry.space_group_name_H-M   'P 1'
#
loop_
_entity.id
_entity.type
_entity.pdbx_description
1 polymer ?
#
loop_
_entity_poly.entity_id
_entity_poly.type
_entity_poly.pdbx_seq_one_letter_code
_entity_poly.pdbx_strand_id
1 'polypeptide(L)'
;MSELTERSKCVFQAKLAEQAERYDGTTTITFRFMCACALFTRARVYIFVLNWNHQIGSFCSIIFSFKRASFGCVYTCKETNTIAFSILTILLTQCRDDRGFEETVEERNLLSVGYKNFVGSRRASWRILSALEDKEKTKGRDENAAKITDYRSKVEEELEKICAEIIDTLKESLIPRMEKSESADAAETSVFYHKMSGDYYRYLSEFRASPGREEAGEKACESYEKASEIASGKNGLHPTHPTRLGLALNYSVFHYEISNDPTKACALARTAFDEAITDLDTLDDESYKDSTLIMQLLRDNLTLWTSELADEEGE
;
A
#
# COMPACT_ATOMS: atom_id res chain seq x y z
N MET A 1 12.60 -19.56 27.84
CA MET A 1 13.80 -19.48 26.96
C MET A 1 13.54 -20.01 25.54
N SER A 2 12.74 -21.06 25.33
CA SER A 2 12.49 -21.63 23.98
C SER A 2 11.60 -20.77 23.07
N GLU A 3 10.69 -19.97 23.62
CA GLU A 3 9.73 -19.17 22.83
C GLU A 3 10.29 -17.82 22.39
N LEU A 4 11.19 -17.20 23.17
CA LEU A 4 11.94 -16.01 22.74
C LEU A 4 12.74 -16.30 21.46
N THR A 5 13.25 -17.54 21.35
CA THR A 5 13.91 -18.04 20.15
C THR A 5 12.97 -18.30 18.98
N GLU A 6 11.67 -18.50 19.19
CA GLU A 6 10.69 -18.73 18.12
C GLU A 6 10.20 -17.40 17.52
N ARG A 7 9.86 -16.42 18.37
CA ARG A 7 9.58 -15.04 17.93
C ARG A 7 10.75 -14.44 17.15
N SER A 8 11.97 -14.59 17.68
CA SER A 8 13.19 -14.12 17.00
C SER A 8 13.41 -14.81 15.64
N LYS A 9 13.04 -16.10 15.50
CA LYS A 9 13.11 -16.82 14.22
C LYS A 9 12.07 -16.29 13.22
N CYS A 10 10.84 -16.01 13.67
CA CYS A 10 9.80 -15.44 12.82
C CYS A 10 10.20 -14.07 12.27
N VAL A 11 10.69 -13.17 13.14
CA VAL A 11 11.20 -11.85 12.73
C VAL A 11 12.38 -11.98 11.76
N PHE A 12 13.30 -12.92 12.02
CA PHE A 12 14.42 -13.19 11.13
C PHE A 12 13.97 -13.71 9.76
N GLN A 13 12.99 -14.61 9.70
CA GLN A 13 12.40 -15.11 8.45
C GLN A 13 11.70 -13.98 7.67
N ALA A 14 10.96 -13.11 8.37
CA ALA A 14 10.32 -11.94 7.77
C ALA A 14 11.35 -10.97 7.15
N LYS A 15 12.47 -10.72 7.85
CA LYS A 15 13.58 -9.91 7.33
C LYS A 15 14.22 -10.52 6.08
N LEU A 16 14.48 -11.84 6.07
CA LEU A 16 15.06 -12.52 4.91
C LEU A 16 14.15 -12.40 3.68
N ALA A 17 12.84 -12.51 3.88
CA ALA A 17 11.84 -12.34 2.85
C ALA A 17 11.76 -10.90 2.33
N GLU A 18 11.74 -9.89 3.21
CA GLU A 18 11.78 -8.49 2.81
C GLU A 18 13.05 -8.18 1.98
N GLN A 19 14.20 -8.69 2.39
CA GLN A 19 15.46 -8.54 1.65
C GLN A 19 15.43 -9.28 0.31
N ALA A 20 14.82 -10.46 0.24
CA ALA A 20 14.60 -11.18 -1.00
C ALA A 20 13.71 -10.38 -1.97
N GLU A 21 12.65 -9.74 -1.48
CA GLU A 21 11.80 -8.84 -2.28
C GLU A 21 12.56 -7.61 -2.79
N ARG A 22 13.38 -6.98 -1.94
CA ARG A 22 14.26 -5.86 -2.36
C ARG A 22 15.27 -6.32 -3.43
N TYR A 23 15.85 -7.50 -3.26
CA TYR A 23 16.77 -8.08 -4.23
C TYR A 23 16.05 -8.40 -5.55
N ASP A 24 14.82 -8.90 -5.51
CA ASP A 24 14.02 -9.20 -6.71
C ASP A 24 13.52 -7.92 -7.40
N GLY A 25 13.25 -6.85 -6.65
CA GLY A 25 12.99 -5.51 -7.18
C GLY A 25 14.22 -4.89 -7.87
N THR A 26 15.41 -5.08 -7.29
CA THR A 26 16.69 -4.64 -7.88
C THR A 26 17.07 -5.50 -9.09
N THR A 27 16.74 -6.80 -9.03
CA THR A 27 16.84 -7.74 -10.15
C THR A 27 15.85 -7.35 -11.23
N THR A 28 14.64 -6.90 -10.93
CA THR A 28 13.66 -6.45 -11.95
C THR A 28 14.18 -5.23 -12.73
N ILE A 29 14.92 -4.33 -12.09
CA ILE A 29 15.57 -3.18 -12.76
C ILE A 29 16.79 -3.62 -13.59
N THR A 30 17.65 -4.47 -13.03
CA THR A 30 18.84 -4.98 -13.74
C THR A 30 18.51 -6.02 -14.82
N PHE A 31 17.41 -6.77 -14.71
CA PHE A 31 16.92 -7.73 -15.71
C PHE A 31 16.20 -7.00 -16.86
N ARG A 32 15.53 -5.86 -16.60
CA ARG A 32 15.06 -4.96 -17.66
C ARG A 32 16.22 -4.39 -18.49
N PHE A 33 17.35 -4.08 -17.86
CA PHE A 33 18.57 -3.63 -18.55
C PHE A 33 19.36 -4.78 -19.21
N MET A 34 19.49 -5.94 -18.55
CA MET A 34 20.22 -7.11 -19.07
C MET A 34 19.45 -7.84 -20.19
N CYS A 35 18.11 -7.89 -20.17
CA CYS A 35 17.35 -8.44 -21.29
C CYS A 35 17.46 -7.59 -22.56
N ALA A 36 17.62 -6.26 -22.44
CA ALA A 36 17.87 -5.39 -23.59
C ALA A 36 19.24 -5.66 -24.23
N CYS A 37 20.26 -6.02 -23.44
CA CYS A 37 21.61 -6.33 -23.93
C CYS A 37 21.82 -7.81 -24.32
N ALA A 38 21.15 -8.76 -23.68
CA ALA A 38 21.35 -10.21 -23.90
C ALA A 38 20.56 -10.78 -25.10
N LEU A 39 19.62 -10.02 -25.66
CA LEU A 39 18.84 -10.43 -26.85
C LEU A 39 19.63 -10.34 -28.17
N PHE A 40 20.84 -9.79 -28.19
CA PHE A 40 21.67 -9.74 -29.40
C PHE A 40 22.53 -11.00 -29.65
N THR A 41 22.58 -11.98 -28.73
CA THR A 41 23.59 -13.07 -28.80
C THR A 41 23.08 -14.50 -28.69
N ARG A 42 21.76 -14.77 -28.57
CA ARG A 42 21.26 -16.15 -28.34
C ARG A 42 20.09 -16.63 -29.21
N ALA A 43 19.93 -16.11 -30.42
CA ALA A 43 18.93 -16.59 -31.39
C ALA A 43 19.37 -17.82 -32.21
N ARG A 44 19.92 -18.90 -31.59
CA ARG A 44 20.42 -20.04 -32.41
C ARG A 44 20.28 -21.48 -31.94
N VAL A 45 19.52 -21.82 -30.90
CA VAL A 45 19.33 -23.25 -30.57
C VAL A 45 17.90 -23.52 -30.10
N TYR A 46 17.31 -24.59 -30.63
CA TYR A 46 15.97 -25.18 -30.40
C TYR A 46 14.87 -24.86 -31.43
N ILE A 47 15.10 -25.36 -32.66
CA ILE A 47 14.09 -26.02 -33.50
C ILE A 47 14.22 -27.54 -33.24
N PHE A 48 13.10 -28.29 -33.30
CA PHE A 48 12.83 -29.70 -32.90
C PHE A 48 12.14 -29.76 -31.53
N VAL A 49 10.85 -30.06 -31.42
CA VAL A 49 10.12 -31.19 -32.02
C VAL A 49 8.67 -30.77 -32.38
N LEU A 50 8.28 -31.01 -33.63
CA LEU A 50 6.89 -31.08 -34.10
C LEU A 50 6.45 -32.54 -34.13
N ASN A 51 5.27 -32.87 -33.57
CA ASN A 51 4.19 -33.62 -34.24
C ASN A 51 3.11 -34.10 -33.25
N TRP A 52 1.91 -33.49 -33.29
CA TRP A 52 0.66 -34.21 -33.56
C TRP A 52 -0.51 -33.24 -33.86
N ASN A 53 -0.99 -33.35 -35.11
CA ASN A 53 -2.27 -33.01 -35.76
C ASN A 53 -3.26 -31.93 -35.24
N HIS A 54 -3.42 -30.92 -36.10
CA HIS A 54 -4.65 -30.55 -36.85
C HIS A 54 -5.99 -30.36 -36.09
N GLN A 55 -6.21 -29.13 -35.61
CA GLN A 55 -7.26 -28.18 -36.05
C GLN A 55 -7.39 -27.10 -34.98
N ILE A 56 -7.33 -25.85 -35.41
CA ILE A 56 -7.75 -24.57 -34.80
C ILE A 56 -6.81 -23.52 -35.42
N GLY A 57 -7.12 -23.17 -36.68
CA GLY A 57 -6.57 -21.99 -37.32
C GLY A 57 -7.31 -20.75 -36.82
N SER A 58 -6.57 -19.65 -36.70
CA SER A 58 -7.03 -18.26 -36.47
C SER A 58 -7.28 -17.74 -35.06
N PHE A 59 -6.70 -18.31 -33.99
CA PHE A 59 -6.72 -17.65 -32.66
C PHE A 59 -5.35 -17.35 -32.02
N CYS A 60 -4.22 -17.71 -32.64
CA CYS A 60 -2.92 -17.67 -31.96
C CYS A 60 -2.01 -16.45 -32.20
N SER A 61 -2.34 -15.51 -33.08
CA SER A 61 -1.36 -14.45 -33.43
C SER A 61 -1.38 -13.20 -32.54
N ILE A 62 -2.38 -13.02 -31.66
CA ILE A 62 -2.47 -11.83 -30.77
C ILE A 62 -2.14 -12.16 -29.31
N ILE A 63 -2.18 -13.44 -28.90
CA ILE A 63 -2.02 -13.84 -27.49
C ILE A 63 -0.55 -14.16 -27.13
N PHE A 64 0.35 -14.36 -28.11
CA PHE A 64 1.69 -14.89 -27.82
C PHE A 64 2.75 -13.86 -27.41
N SER A 65 2.55 -12.56 -27.67
CA SER A 65 3.53 -11.53 -27.27
C SER A 65 3.36 -11.03 -25.83
N PHE A 66 2.20 -11.25 -25.18
CA PHE A 66 1.94 -10.78 -23.82
C PHE A 66 2.27 -11.82 -22.74
N LYS A 67 2.24 -13.12 -23.05
CA LYS A 67 2.36 -14.18 -22.04
C LYS A 67 3.76 -14.36 -21.44
N ARG A 68 4.84 -14.07 -22.17
CA ARG A 68 6.20 -14.42 -21.70
C ARG A 68 6.78 -13.44 -20.67
N ALA A 69 6.44 -12.15 -20.76
CA ALA A 69 6.77 -11.16 -19.74
C ALA A 69 5.83 -11.23 -18.53
N SER A 70 4.53 -11.51 -18.76
CA SER A 70 3.57 -11.71 -17.68
C SER A 70 3.87 -12.95 -16.85
N PHE A 71 4.34 -14.08 -17.41
CA PHE A 71 4.59 -15.27 -16.60
C PHE A 71 5.70 -15.08 -15.55
N GLY A 72 6.80 -14.40 -15.90
CA GLY A 72 7.87 -14.08 -14.95
C GLY A 72 7.41 -13.10 -13.86
N CYS A 73 6.64 -12.07 -14.25
CA CYS A 73 6.07 -11.08 -13.32
C CYS A 73 4.95 -11.66 -12.44
N VAL A 74 4.14 -12.59 -12.97
CA VAL A 74 3.07 -13.28 -12.23
C VAL A 74 3.64 -14.33 -11.28
N TYR A 75 4.72 -15.02 -11.65
CA TYR A 75 5.37 -16.01 -10.80
C TYR A 75 6.10 -15.34 -9.62
N THR A 76 6.89 -14.29 -9.88
CA THR A 76 7.52 -13.45 -8.84
C THR A 76 6.47 -12.76 -7.96
N CYS A 77 5.40 -12.19 -8.53
CA CYS A 77 4.28 -11.62 -7.78
C CYS A 77 3.52 -12.66 -6.94
N LYS A 78 3.44 -13.92 -7.38
CA LYS A 78 2.84 -15.00 -6.59
C LYS A 78 3.74 -15.46 -5.45
N GLU A 79 5.05 -15.60 -5.67
CA GLU A 79 5.99 -15.99 -4.62
C GLU A 79 6.14 -14.89 -3.55
N THR A 80 6.29 -13.63 -3.97
CA THR A 80 6.29 -12.47 -3.06
C THR A 80 4.98 -12.37 -2.27
N ASN A 81 3.82 -12.50 -2.92
CA ASN A 81 2.53 -12.53 -2.20
C ASN A 81 2.39 -13.72 -1.24
N THR A 82 2.94 -14.89 -1.55
CA THR A 82 2.85 -16.08 -0.67
C THR A 82 3.75 -15.93 0.56
N ILE A 83 4.93 -15.36 0.36
CA ILE A 83 5.88 -15.06 1.43
C ILE A 83 5.32 -13.94 2.33
N ALA A 84 4.84 -12.84 1.74
CA ALA A 84 4.19 -11.75 2.44
C ALA A 84 2.98 -12.25 3.25
N PHE A 85 2.12 -13.09 2.67
CA PHE A 85 0.97 -13.68 3.35
C PHE A 85 1.36 -14.61 4.51
N SER A 86 2.44 -15.38 4.35
CA SER A 86 2.96 -16.27 5.41
C SER A 86 3.52 -15.47 6.59
N ILE A 87 4.26 -14.39 6.32
CA ILE A 87 4.75 -13.45 7.32
C ILE A 87 3.56 -12.79 8.03
N LEU A 88 2.58 -12.33 7.27
CA LEU A 88 1.39 -11.69 7.78
C LEU A 88 0.65 -12.59 8.76
N THR A 89 0.42 -13.83 8.38
CA THR A 89 -0.26 -14.83 9.22
C THR A 89 0.49 -15.09 10.52
N ILE A 90 1.82 -15.17 10.45
CA ILE A 90 2.67 -15.39 11.63
C ILE A 90 2.64 -14.16 12.56
N LEU A 91 2.81 -12.95 12.01
CA LEU A 91 2.80 -11.71 12.78
C LEU A 91 1.43 -11.45 13.40
N LEU A 92 0.34 -11.69 12.67
CA LEU A 92 -1.02 -11.57 13.20
C LEU A 92 -1.30 -12.55 14.34
N THR A 93 -0.83 -13.79 14.23
CA THR A 93 -0.95 -14.77 15.32
C THR A 93 -0.20 -14.30 16.57
N GLN A 94 0.93 -13.61 16.40
CA GLN A 94 1.69 -13.03 17.52
C GLN A 94 1.04 -11.75 18.07
N CYS A 95 0.47 -10.90 17.21
CA CYS A 95 -0.22 -9.67 17.60
C CYS A 95 -1.50 -9.97 18.41
N ARG A 96 -2.24 -11.02 18.03
CA ARG A 96 -3.48 -11.46 18.71
C ARG A 96 -3.24 -12.27 19.98
N ASP A 97 -1.98 -12.57 20.30
CA ASP A 97 -1.61 -13.29 21.51
C ASP A 97 -1.56 -12.30 22.68
N ASP A 98 -2.45 -12.48 23.67
CA ASP A 98 -2.69 -11.56 24.80
C ASP A 98 -1.67 -11.68 25.95
N ARG A 99 -0.48 -12.21 25.66
CA ARG A 99 0.58 -12.44 26.66
C ARG A 99 1.31 -11.17 27.13
N GLY A 100 0.82 -9.98 26.78
CA GLY A 100 1.30 -8.70 27.32
C GLY A 100 2.68 -8.27 26.81
N PHE A 101 3.12 -8.78 25.66
CA PHE A 101 4.37 -8.32 25.04
C PHE A 101 4.12 -7.08 24.19
N GLU A 102 4.93 -6.04 24.38
CA GLU A 102 5.00 -4.92 23.45
C GLU A 102 5.64 -5.36 22.13
N GLU A 103 5.05 -4.91 21.02
CA GLU A 103 5.58 -5.08 19.67
C GLU A 103 6.81 -4.18 19.51
N THR A 104 7.89 -4.67 18.91
CA THR A 104 9.05 -3.83 18.63
C THR A 104 8.79 -2.94 17.41
N VAL A 105 9.54 -1.85 17.27
CA VAL A 105 9.46 -0.96 16.09
C VAL A 105 9.65 -1.75 14.79
N GLU A 106 10.52 -2.76 14.78
CA GLU A 106 10.74 -3.62 13.62
C GLU A 106 9.53 -4.50 13.28
N GLU A 107 8.90 -5.10 14.28
CA GLU A 107 7.71 -5.93 14.07
C GLU A 107 6.54 -5.09 13.53
N ARG A 108 6.33 -3.91 14.12
CA ARG A 108 5.35 -2.91 13.69
C ARG A 108 5.56 -2.53 12.22
N ASN A 109 6.81 -2.27 11.84
CA ASN A 109 7.16 -1.91 10.48
C ASN A 109 6.97 -3.09 9.51
N LEU A 110 7.33 -4.31 9.90
CA LEU A 110 7.11 -5.52 9.08
C LEU A 110 5.63 -5.81 8.86
N LEU A 111 4.79 -5.65 9.89
CA LEU A 111 3.34 -5.79 9.79
C LEU A 111 2.78 -4.82 8.73
N SER A 112 3.19 -3.55 8.81
CA SER A 112 2.75 -2.52 7.87
C SER A 112 3.22 -2.78 6.44
N VAL A 113 4.49 -3.16 6.25
CA VAL A 113 5.04 -3.51 4.92
C VAL A 113 4.30 -4.70 4.31
N GLY A 114 4.07 -5.76 5.09
CA GLY A 114 3.36 -6.95 4.64
C GLY A 114 1.94 -6.64 4.16
N TYR A 115 1.16 -5.93 4.99
CA TYR A 115 -0.19 -5.55 4.64
C TYR A 115 -0.25 -4.53 3.49
N LYS A 116 0.70 -3.58 3.41
CA LYS A 116 0.79 -2.60 2.32
C LYS A 116 1.03 -3.28 0.98
N ASN A 117 1.93 -4.27 0.92
CA ASN A 117 2.23 -4.99 -0.32
C ASN A 117 1.02 -5.82 -0.77
N PHE A 118 0.38 -6.53 0.16
CA PHE A 118 -0.77 -7.39 -0.16
C PHE A 118 -1.96 -6.57 -0.67
N VAL A 119 -2.34 -5.50 0.06
CA VAL A 119 -3.44 -4.61 -0.35
C VAL A 119 -3.10 -3.81 -1.61
N GLY A 120 -1.85 -3.40 -1.78
CA GLY A 120 -1.38 -2.61 -2.92
C GLY A 120 -1.55 -3.35 -4.25
N SER A 121 -1.19 -4.64 -4.29
CA SER A 121 -1.36 -5.47 -5.50
C SER A 121 -2.84 -5.60 -5.92
N ARG A 122 -3.73 -5.73 -4.94
CA ARG A 122 -5.17 -5.87 -5.15
C ARG A 122 -5.85 -4.56 -5.52
N ARG A 123 -5.48 -3.45 -4.88
CA ARG A 123 -5.95 -2.10 -5.26
C ARG A 123 -5.54 -1.73 -6.68
N ALA A 124 -4.29 -2.04 -7.08
CA ALA A 124 -3.84 -1.82 -8.45
C ALA A 124 -4.67 -2.64 -9.46
N SER A 125 -4.93 -3.91 -9.15
CA SER A 125 -5.77 -4.78 -9.98
C SER A 125 -7.21 -4.25 -10.08
N TRP A 126 -7.78 -3.81 -8.96
CA TRP A 126 -9.12 -3.23 -8.90
C TRP A 126 -9.25 -1.95 -9.75
N ARG A 127 -8.28 -1.03 -9.68
CA ARG A 127 -8.27 0.19 -10.51
C ARG A 127 -8.26 -0.13 -12.00
N ILE A 128 -7.44 -1.10 -12.42
CA ILE A 128 -7.36 -1.53 -13.83
C ILE A 128 -8.70 -2.12 -14.28
N LEU A 129 -9.32 -2.97 -13.46
CA LEU A 129 -10.59 -3.60 -13.78
C LEU A 129 -11.72 -2.57 -13.88
N SER A 130 -11.76 -1.60 -12.97
CA SER A 130 -12.75 -0.51 -12.99
C SER A 130 -12.62 0.32 -14.27
N ALA A 131 -11.40 0.75 -14.63
CA ALA A 131 -11.15 1.49 -15.87
C ALA A 131 -11.49 0.67 -17.13
N LEU A 132 -11.27 -0.64 -17.10
CA LEU A 132 -11.62 -1.52 -18.21
C LEU A 132 -13.13 -1.71 -18.33
N GLU A 133 -13.84 -1.85 -17.22
CA GLU A 133 -15.30 -1.93 -17.16
C GLU A 133 -15.93 -0.69 -17.81
N ASP A 134 -15.49 0.51 -17.42
CA ASP A 134 -15.97 1.77 -17.98
C ASP A 134 -15.69 1.88 -19.49
N LYS A 135 -14.53 1.41 -19.93
CA LYS A 135 -14.16 1.35 -21.35
C LYS A 135 -15.00 0.37 -22.17
N GLU A 136 -15.45 -0.73 -21.58
CA GLU A 136 -16.33 -1.68 -22.28
C GLU A 136 -17.79 -1.18 -22.31
N LYS A 137 -18.26 -0.54 -21.22
CA LYS A 137 -19.58 0.11 -21.16
C LYS A 137 -19.72 1.23 -22.19
N THR A 138 -18.72 2.12 -22.30
CA THR A 138 -18.71 3.21 -23.29
C THR A 138 -18.74 2.73 -24.74
N LYS A 139 -18.37 1.47 -25.00
CA LYS A 139 -18.41 0.85 -26.32
C LYS A 139 -19.67 0.00 -26.56
N GLY A 140 -20.63 0.00 -25.62
CA GLY A 140 -21.87 -0.78 -25.70
C GLY A 140 -21.65 -2.30 -25.67
N ARG A 141 -20.55 -2.77 -25.08
CA ARG A 141 -20.21 -4.20 -24.98
C ARG A 141 -20.60 -4.73 -23.60
N ASP A 142 -21.90 -4.73 -23.33
CA ASP A 142 -22.47 -5.00 -22.00
C ASP A 142 -22.13 -6.40 -21.48
N GLU A 143 -22.08 -7.42 -22.35
CA GLU A 143 -21.67 -8.77 -21.96
C GLU A 143 -20.21 -8.84 -21.48
N ASN A 144 -19.32 -8.03 -22.05
CA ASN A 144 -17.93 -7.94 -21.60
C ASN A 144 -17.84 -7.15 -20.29
N ALA A 145 -18.58 -6.06 -20.18
CA ALA A 145 -18.66 -5.27 -18.96
C ALA A 145 -19.13 -6.14 -17.79
N ALA A 146 -20.18 -6.95 -17.96
CA ALA A 146 -20.69 -7.87 -16.93
C ALA A 146 -19.61 -8.87 -16.46
N LYS A 147 -18.84 -9.47 -17.39
CA LYS A 147 -17.74 -10.38 -17.03
C LYS A 147 -16.63 -9.68 -16.23
N ILE A 148 -16.35 -8.42 -16.55
CA ILE A 148 -15.36 -7.61 -15.82
C ILE A 148 -15.90 -7.27 -14.43
N THR A 149 -17.17 -6.89 -14.31
CA THR A 149 -17.84 -6.65 -13.03
C THR A 149 -17.74 -7.87 -12.12
N ASP A 150 -18.08 -9.08 -12.61
CA ASP A 150 -17.97 -10.32 -11.84
C ASP A 150 -16.54 -10.59 -11.32
N TYR A 151 -15.52 -10.25 -12.12
CA TYR A 151 -14.14 -10.42 -11.71
C TYR A 151 -13.69 -9.31 -10.74
N ARG A 152 -14.14 -8.08 -10.95
CA ARG A 152 -13.92 -6.95 -10.04
C ARG A 152 -14.49 -7.24 -8.65
N SER A 153 -15.72 -7.76 -8.56
CA SER A 153 -16.34 -8.09 -7.26
C SER A 153 -15.56 -9.14 -6.47
N LYS A 154 -14.93 -10.12 -7.12
CA LYS A 154 -14.03 -11.06 -6.43
C LYS A 154 -12.80 -10.37 -5.85
N VAL A 155 -12.24 -9.40 -6.55
CA VAL A 155 -11.11 -8.59 -6.04
C VAL A 155 -11.56 -7.69 -4.89
N GLU A 156 -12.78 -7.15 -4.95
CA GLU A 156 -13.39 -6.37 -3.87
C GLU A 156 -13.59 -7.21 -2.60
N GLU A 157 -14.10 -8.44 -2.71
CA GLU A 157 -14.24 -9.38 -1.58
C GLU A 157 -12.88 -9.69 -0.94
N GLU A 158 -11.84 -9.93 -1.75
CA GLU A 158 -10.48 -10.13 -1.25
C GLU A 158 -9.95 -8.89 -0.52
N LEU A 159 -10.11 -7.71 -1.11
CA LEU A 159 -9.70 -6.43 -0.51
C LEU A 159 -10.42 -6.16 0.81
N GLU A 160 -11.73 -6.39 0.84
CA GLU A 160 -12.55 -6.19 2.02
C GLU A 160 -12.10 -7.09 3.17
N LYS A 161 -11.87 -8.38 2.89
CA LYS A 161 -11.37 -9.32 3.89
C LYS A 161 -10.03 -8.89 4.47
N ILE A 162 -9.10 -8.46 3.62
CA ILE A 162 -7.76 -8.00 4.05
C ILE A 162 -7.87 -6.76 4.93
N CYS A 163 -8.67 -5.77 4.51
CA CYS A 163 -8.84 -4.53 5.24
C CYS A 163 -9.54 -4.77 6.58
N ALA A 164 -10.59 -5.59 6.61
CA ALA A 164 -11.29 -5.94 7.84
C ALA A 164 -10.34 -6.61 8.85
N GLU A 165 -9.54 -7.59 8.40
CA GLU A 165 -8.64 -8.33 9.29
C GLU A 165 -7.62 -7.44 10.02
N ILE A 166 -7.00 -6.49 9.31
CA ILE A 166 -6.05 -5.56 9.93
C ILE A 166 -6.75 -4.50 10.79
N ILE A 167 -7.91 -4.00 10.36
CA ILE A 167 -8.70 -3.05 11.14
C ILE A 167 -9.10 -3.67 12.48
N ASP A 168 -9.58 -4.91 12.47
CA ASP A 168 -9.97 -5.61 13.69
C ASP A 168 -8.76 -5.83 14.60
N THR A 169 -7.62 -6.26 14.03
CA THR A 169 -6.36 -6.44 14.79
C THR A 169 -5.88 -5.13 15.41
N LEU A 170 -5.98 -4.01 14.69
CA LEU A 170 -5.62 -2.69 15.20
C LEU A 170 -6.53 -2.27 16.35
N LYS A 171 -7.84 -2.44 16.20
CA LYS A 171 -8.85 -1.98 17.16
C LYS A 171 -8.92 -2.85 18.42
N GLU A 172 -8.84 -4.17 18.26
CA GLU A 172 -9.03 -5.11 19.36
C GLU A 172 -7.72 -5.37 20.14
N SER A 173 -6.57 -5.29 19.46
CA SER A 173 -5.29 -5.69 20.06
C SER A 173 -4.29 -4.55 20.14
N LEU A 174 -3.94 -3.89 19.02
CA LEU A 174 -2.75 -3.03 18.98
C LEU A 174 -2.97 -1.64 19.60
N ILE A 175 -4.04 -0.94 19.25
CA ILE A 175 -4.35 0.39 19.80
C ILE A 175 -4.58 0.34 21.31
N PRO A 176 -5.40 -0.58 21.87
CA PRO A 176 -5.64 -0.66 23.32
C PRO A 176 -4.38 -1.00 24.14
N ARG A 177 -3.38 -1.65 23.54
CA ARG A 177 -2.09 -1.91 24.19
C ARG A 177 -1.27 -0.63 24.33
N MET A 178 -1.34 0.27 23.34
CA MET A 178 -0.62 1.55 23.39
C MET A 178 -1.21 2.52 24.41
N GLU A 179 -2.52 2.52 24.60
CA GLU A 179 -3.17 3.34 25.64
C GLU A 179 -2.70 3.00 27.07
N LYS A 180 -2.15 1.80 27.26
CA LYS A 180 -1.64 1.30 28.54
C LYS A 180 -0.11 1.37 28.63
N SER A 181 0.59 1.70 27.54
CA SER A 181 2.05 1.75 27.50
C SER A 181 2.56 3.08 28.05
N GLU A 182 3.54 3.03 28.94
CA GLU A 182 4.28 4.21 29.42
C GLU A 182 5.60 4.41 28.65
N SER A 183 5.79 3.71 27.53
CA SER A 183 6.99 3.84 26.70
C SER A 183 7.14 5.25 26.13
N ALA A 184 8.38 5.72 26.00
CA ALA A 184 8.69 7.00 25.35
C ALA A 184 8.19 7.03 23.89
N ASP A 185 8.15 5.86 23.23
CA ASP A 185 7.72 5.70 21.83
C ASP A 185 6.20 5.45 21.70
N ALA A 186 5.45 5.54 22.80
CA ALA A 186 4.03 5.24 22.81
C ALA A 186 3.23 6.21 21.92
N ALA A 187 3.62 7.49 21.91
CA ALA A 187 2.99 8.49 21.06
C ALA A 187 3.21 8.17 19.57
N GLU A 188 4.44 7.88 19.16
CA GLU A 188 4.75 7.55 17.76
C GLU A 188 4.00 6.31 17.29
N THR A 189 4.00 5.26 18.11
CA THR A 189 3.35 3.99 17.76
C THR A 189 1.83 4.12 17.74
N SER A 190 1.26 4.94 18.64
CA SER A 190 -0.17 5.25 18.61
C SER A 190 -0.56 6.02 17.33
N VAL A 191 0.21 7.05 16.96
CA VAL A 191 0.02 7.77 15.69
C VAL A 191 0.12 6.81 14.51
N PHE A 192 1.09 5.89 14.52
CA PHE A 192 1.28 4.89 13.48
C PHE A 192 0.04 3.99 13.31
N TYR A 193 -0.49 3.41 14.39
CA TYR A 193 -1.65 2.51 14.29
C TYR A 193 -2.95 3.24 13.95
N HIS A 194 -3.18 4.45 14.48
CA HIS A 194 -4.34 5.25 14.11
C HIS A 194 -4.27 5.69 12.63
N LYS A 195 -3.10 6.13 12.16
CA LYS A 195 -2.86 6.41 10.73
C LYS A 195 -3.13 5.17 9.88
N MET A 196 -2.62 4.00 10.30
CA MET A 196 -2.83 2.74 9.60
C MET A 196 -4.32 2.39 9.54
N SER A 197 -5.07 2.56 10.64
CA SER A 197 -6.52 2.38 10.65
C SER A 197 -7.22 3.31 9.65
N GLY A 198 -6.83 4.60 9.61
CA GLY A 198 -7.34 5.56 8.62
C GLY A 198 -7.06 5.13 7.19
N ASP A 199 -5.85 4.64 6.90
CA ASP A 199 -5.47 4.14 5.58
C ASP A 199 -6.33 2.96 5.13
N TYR A 200 -6.59 1.97 6.00
CA TYR A 200 -7.41 0.81 5.62
C TYR A 200 -8.90 1.14 5.50
N TYR A 201 -9.43 2.06 6.31
CA TYR A 201 -10.79 2.57 6.12
C TYR A 201 -10.93 3.37 4.83
N ARG A 202 -9.92 4.19 4.49
CA ARG A 202 -9.85 4.87 3.20
C ARG A 202 -9.88 3.87 2.06
N TYR A 203 -9.11 2.79 2.11
CA TYR A 203 -9.13 1.75 1.08
C TYR A 203 -10.51 1.11 0.93
N LEU A 204 -11.22 0.84 2.04
CA LEU A 204 -12.61 0.35 2.00
C LEU A 204 -13.56 1.34 1.32
N SER A 205 -13.38 2.64 1.55
CA SER A 205 -14.24 3.68 0.96
C SER A 205 -14.08 3.81 -0.56
N GLU A 206 -12.91 3.46 -1.13
CA GLU A 206 -12.64 3.57 -2.57
C GLU A 206 -13.58 2.72 -3.44
N PHE A 207 -13.89 1.50 -2.99
CA PHE A 207 -14.62 0.52 -3.81
C PHE A 207 -16.01 0.17 -3.30
N ARG A 208 -16.32 0.45 -2.02
CA ARG A 208 -17.66 0.21 -1.49
C ARG A 208 -18.69 1.12 -2.16
N ALA A 209 -19.91 0.60 -2.26
CA ALA A 209 -21.09 1.39 -2.62
C ALA A 209 -21.63 2.14 -1.38
N SER A 210 -22.37 3.23 -1.60
CA SER A 210 -23.14 3.89 -0.54
C SER A 210 -24.23 2.92 -0.01
N PRO A 211 -24.46 2.83 1.33
CA PRO A 211 -23.91 3.67 2.40
C PRO A 211 -22.55 3.24 2.96
N GLY A 212 -22.08 2.03 2.64
CA GLY A 212 -20.83 1.48 3.20
C GLY A 212 -19.57 2.30 2.86
N ARG A 213 -19.61 3.08 1.76
CA ARG A 213 -18.59 4.09 1.41
C ARG A 213 -18.53 5.22 2.44
N GLU A 214 -19.67 5.79 2.79
CA GLU A 214 -19.78 6.94 3.71
C GLU A 214 -19.35 6.52 5.12
N GLU A 215 -19.83 5.37 5.60
CA GLU A 215 -19.41 4.82 6.90
C GLU A 215 -17.91 4.54 6.99
N ALA A 216 -17.30 4.06 5.89
CA ALA A 216 -15.85 3.85 5.84
C ALA A 216 -15.10 5.18 5.81
N GLY A 217 -15.62 6.18 5.09
CA GLY A 217 -15.07 7.53 5.05
C GLY A 217 -15.09 8.22 6.42
N GLU A 218 -16.20 8.13 7.15
CA GLU A 218 -16.34 8.66 8.51
C GLU A 218 -15.31 8.02 9.46
N LYS A 219 -15.21 6.69 9.46
CA LYS A 219 -14.23 5.96 10.27
C LYS A 219 -12.79 6.29 9.89
N ALA A 220 -12.50 6.52 8.61
CA ALA A 220 -11.19 6.96 8.17
C ALA A 220 -10.86 8.36 8.74
N CYS A 221 -11.81 9.30 8.66
CA CYS A 221 -11.66 10.65 9.18
C CYS A 221 -11.40 10.63 10.69
N GLU A 222 -12.21 9.90 11.46
CA GLU A 222 -12.04 9.75 12.92
C GLU A 222 -10.64 9.20 13.28
N SER A 223 -10.17 8.19 12.55
CA SER A 223 -8.85 7.60 12.80
C SER A 223 -7.71 8.58 12.49
N TYR A 224 -7.80 9.34 11.40
CA TYR A 224 -6.80 10.35 11.06
C TYR A 224 -6.83 11.56 11.99
N GLU A 225 -8.00 11.99 12.45
CA GLU A 225 -8.16 13.07 13.43
C GLU A 225 -7.50 12.70 14.75
N LYS A 226 -7.80 11.50 15.29
CA LYS A 226 -7.13 10.97 16.49
C LYS A 226 -5.62 10.91 16.33
N ALA A 227 -5.13 10.42 15.19
CA ALA A 227 -3.70 10.39 14.91
C ALA A 227 -3.09 11.80 14.91
N SER A 228 -3.79 12.78 14.36
CA SER A 228 -3.34 14.17 14.24
C SER A 228 -3.30 14.88 15.60
N GLU A 229 -4.29 14.62 16.44
CA GLU A 229 -4.35 15.11 17.82
C GLU A 229 -3.18 14.58 18.66
N ILE A 230 -2.89 13.27 18.56
CA ILE A 230 -1.77 12.66 19.28
C ILE A 230 -0.43 13.20 18.74
N ALA A 231 -0.28 13.28 17.41
CA ALA A 231 0.95 13.78 16.79
C ALA A 231 1.24 15.25 17.12
N SER A 232 0.21 16.06 17.31
CA SER A 232 0.35 17.50 17.64
C SER A 232 0.29 17.79 19.15
N GLY A 233 0.07 16.77 19.97
CA GLY A 233 -0.04 16.89 21.42
C GLY A 233 1.27 17.29 22.09
N LYS A 234 1.22 17.58 23.40
CA LYS A 234 2.38 18.04 24.19
C LYS A 234 3.57 17.06 24.17
N ASN A 235 3.28 15.76 24.15
CA ASN A 235 4.26 14.68 24.03
C ASN A 235 4.20 14.03 22.63
N GLY A 236 3.73 14.80 21.64
CA GLY A 236 3.56 14.35 20.26
C GLY A 236 4.87 14.32 19.50
N LEU A 237 4.76 14.30 18.18
CA LEU A 237 5.87 14.15 17.26
C LEU A 237 6.32 15.51 16.74
N HIS A 238 7.62 15.68 16.58
CA HIS A 238 8.20 16.87 15.96
C HIS A 238 7.64 17.06 14.53
N PRO A 239 7.43 18.30 14.03
CA PRO A 239 6.91 18.53 12.68
C PRO A 239 7.70 17.84 11.56
N THR A 240 9.01 17.71 11.73
CA THR A 240 9.89 17.00 10.79
C THR A 240 9.86 15.48 10.94
N HIS A 241 9.17 14.92 11.94
CA HIS A 241 9.16 13.48 12.18
C HIS A 241 8.48 12.71 11.02
N PRO A 242 9.11 11.68 10.41
CA PRO A 242 8.55 10.97 9.25
C PRO A 242 7.13 10.43 9.47
N THR A 243 6.82 9.88 10.64
CA THR A 243 5.47 9.42 11.00
C THR A 243 4.42 10.55 10.98
N ARG A 244 4.75 11.76 11.46
CA ARG A 244 3.84 12.92 11.45
C ARG A 244 3.65 13.47 10.03
N LEU A 245 4.74 13.60 9.27
CA LEU A 245 4.69 13.98 7.86
C LEU A 245 3.89 12.98 7.03
N GLY A 246 4.11 11.68 7.25
CA GLY A 246 3.40 10.61 6.55
C GLY A 246 1.91 10.56 6.91
N LEU A 247 1.55 10.91 8.14
CA LEU A 247 0.16 11.11 8.53
C LEU A 247 -0.47 12.27 7.75
N ALA A 248 0.18 13.44 7.72
CA ALA A 248 -0.32 14.60 7.01
C ALA A 248 -0.47 14.35 5.49
N LEU A 249 0.49 13.65 4.89
CA LEU A 249 0.41 13.22 3.50
C LEU A 249 -0.84 12.36 3.24
N ASN A 250 -1.07 11.32 4.04
CA ASN A 250 -2.20 10.43 3.81
C ASN A 250 -3.55 11.08 4.15
N TYR A 251 -3.59 11.95 5.16
CA TYR A 251 -4.82 12.62 5.56
C TYR A 251 -5.22 13.74 4.58
N SER A 252 -4.26 14.44 3.97
CA SER A 252 -4.54 15.37 2.87
C SER A 252 -5.09 14.65 1.64
N VAL A 253 -4.50 13.50 1.27
CA VAL A 253 -5.02 12.64 0.18
C VAL A 253 -6.44 12.15 0.48
N PHE A 254 -6.74 11.82 1.74
CA PHE A 254 -8.12 11.47 2.14
C PHE A 254 -9.11 12.61 1.89
N HIS A 255 -8.79 13.84 2.32
CA HIS A 255 -9.67 14.98 2.08
C HIS A 255 -9.86 15.25 0.59
N TYR A 256 -8.82 15.07 -0.21
CA TYR A 256 -8.87 15.25 -1.66
C TYR A 256 -9.71 14.18 -2.36
N GLU A 257 -9.34 12.90 -2.19
CA GLU A 257 -9.88 11.80 -2.98
C GLU A 257 -11.20 11.23 -2.43
N ILE A 258 -11.44 11.32 -1.11
CA ILE A 258 -12.58 10.66 -0.46
C ILE A 258 -13.61 11.67 0.04
N SER A 259 -13.19 12.70 0.77
CA SER A 259 -14.12 13.73 1.29
C SER A 259 -14.49 14.78 0.24
N ASN A 260 -13.80 14.81 -0.90
CA ASN A 260 -13.99 15.80 -1.95
C ASN A 260 -13.90 17.25 -1.41
N ASP A 261 -12.95 17.49 -0.52
CA ASP A 261 -12.63 18.79 0.09
C ASP A 261 -11.19 19.18 -0.27
N PRO A 262 -10.96 19.68 -1.51
CA PRO A 262 -9.63 20.02 -1.98
C PRO A 262 -9.03 21.22 -1.24
N THR A 263 -9.87 22.11 -0.68
CA THR A 263 -9.42 23.24 0.13
C THR A 263 -8.78 22.76 1.42
N LYS A 264 -9.45 21.87 2.16
CA LYS A 264 -8.91 21.28 3.39
C LYS A 264 -7.70 20.40 3.11
N ALA A 265 -7.70 19.64 2.01
CA ALA A 265 -6.55 18.85 1.58
C ALA A 265 -5.29 19.73 1.37
N CYS A 266 -5.43 20.81 0.60
CA CYS A 266 -4.33 21.73 0.32
C CYS A 266 -3.87 22.48 1.58
N ALA A 267 -4.80 22.92 2.43
CA ALA A 267 -4.46 23.58 3.68
C ALA A 267 -3.65 22.66 4.59
N LEU A 268 -4.07 21.40 4.75
CA LEU A 268 -3.40 20.43 5.60
C LEU A 268 -1.99 20.10 5.08
N ALA A 269 -1.86 19.83 3.78
CA ALA A 269 -0.56 19.53 3.17
C ALA A 269 0.41 20.72 3.25
N ARG A 270 -0.09 21.95 3.05
CA ARG A 270 0.71 23.19 3.14
C ARG A 270 1.20 23.44 4.56
N THR A 271 0.32 23.36 5.55
CA THR A 271 0.70 23.55 6.96
C THR A 271 1.79 22.55 7.37
N ALA A 272 1.63 21.26 7.03
CA ALA A 272 2.65 20.26 7.35
C ALA A 272 4.00 20.53 6.66
N PHE A 273 3.98 21.00 5.41
CA PHE A 273 5.19 21.35 4.67
C PHE A 273 5.90 22.57 5.29
N ASP A 274 5.15 23.62 5.60
CA ASP A 274 5.66 24.89 6.15
C ASP A 274 6.17 24.74 7.59
N GLU A 275 5.53 23.89 8.40
CA GLU A 275 6.05 23.55 9.73
C GLU A 275 7.36 22.77 9.63
N ALA A 276 7.44 21.79 8.74
CA ALA A 276 8.63 20.95 8.61
C ALA A 276 9.82 21.68 7.98
N ILE A 277 9.61 22.58 7.02
CA ILE A 277 10.70 23.34 6.39
C ILE A 277 11.43 24.24 7.38
N THR A 278 10.73 24.72 8.41
CA THR A 278 11.28 25.63 9.42
C THR A 278 12.41 24.99 10.22
N ASP A 279 12.29 23.69 10.53
CA ASP A 279 13.22 22.97 11.38
C ASP A 279 14.01 21.88 10.63
N LEU A 280 13.91 21.83 9.30
CA LEU A 280 14.52 20.77 8.47
C LEU A 280 16.05 20.71 8.62
N ASP A 281 16.70 21.86 8.77
CA ASP A 281 18.16 21.98 8.91
C ASP A 281 18.70 21.40 10.23
N THR A 282 17.82 21.02 11.17
CA THR A 282 18.19 20.47 12.49
C THR A 282 18.28 18.95 12.53
N LEU A 283 17.88 18.28 11.44
CA LEU A 283 17.83 16.81 11.37
C LEU A 283 19.21 16.18 11.18
N ASP A 284 19.37 14.96 11.67
CA ASP A 284 20.46 14.07 11.31
C ASP A 284 20.29 13.49 9.89
N ASP A 285 21.36 12.92 9.32
CA ASP A 285 21.40 12.42 7.93
C ASP A 285 20.35 11.33 7.62
N GLU A 286 19.96 10.50 8.59
CA GLU A 286 18.99 9.41 8.39
C GLU A 286 17.57 9.98 8.39
N SER A 287 17.22 10.72 9.45
CA SER A 287 15.92 11.39 9.56
C SER A 287 15.69 12.40 8.43
N TYR A 288 16.73 13.08 7.95
CA TYR A 288 16.66 14.02 6.84
C TYR A 288 16.20 13.36 5.55
N LYS A 289 16.73 12.18 5.21
CA LYS A 289 16.38 11.48 3.97
C LYS A 289 14.91 11.06 3.95
N ASP A 290 14.42 10.46 5.04
CA ASP A 290 13.04 9.99 5.11
C ASP A 290 12.04 11.15 5.12
N SER A 291 12.34 12.21 5.88
CA SER A 291 11.49 13.38 6.00
C SER A 291 11.41 14.15 4.68
N THR A 292 12.55 14.37 4.01
CA THR A 292 12.58 15.09 2.72
C THR A 292 11.88 14.34 1.59
N LEU A 293 11.93 13.01 1.60
CA LEU A 293 11.17 12.20 0.64
C LEU A 293 9.65 12.42 0.81
N ILE A 294 9.15 12.49 2.05
CA ILE A 294 7.72 12.72 2.30
C ILE A 294 7.33 14.17 1.98
N MET A 295 8.16 15.14 2.35
CA MET A 295 7.94 16.55 2.00
C MET A 295 7.90 16.76 0.49
N GLN A 296 8.73 16.03 -0.26
CA GLN A 296 8.71 16.03 -1.73
C GLN A 296 7.35 15.56 -2.27
N LEU A 297 6.79 14.48 -1.73
CA LEU A 297 5.45 13.99 -2.10
C LEU A 297 4.34 15.00 -1.74
N LEU A 298 4.42 15.64 -0.57
CA LEU A 298 3.49 16.71 -0.19
C LEU A 298 3.53 17.87 -1.20
N ARG A 299 4.72 18.30 -1.61
CA ARG A 299 4.90 19.37 -2.61
C ARG A 299 4.34 18.98 -3.98
N ASP A 300 4.57 17.74 -4.40
CA ASP A 300 4.10 17.24 -5.69
C ASP A 300 2.56 17.18 -5.71
N ASN A 301 1.93 16.71 -4.63
CA ASN A 301 0.47 16.75 -4.46
C ASN A 301 -0.07 18.18 -4.49
N LEU A 302 0.53 19.10 -3.72
CA LEU A 302 0.11 20.51 -3.71
C LEU A 302 0.19 21.14 -5.09
N THR A 303 1.23 20.84 -5.86
CA THR A 303 1.41 21.36 -7.23
C THR A 303 0.29 20.86 -8.14
N LEU A 304 -0.01 19.55 -8.08
CA LEU A 304 -1.08 18.94 -8.86
C LEU A 304 -2.44 19.56 -8.51
N TRP A 305 -2.81 19.55 -7.23
CA TRP A 305 -4.13 19.98 -6.78
C TRP A 305 -4.39 21.48 -6.98
N THR A 306 -3.36 22.31 -6.80
CA THR A 306 -3.50 23.76 -7.06
C THR A 306 -3.63 24.08 -8.55
N SER A 307 -3.03 23.28 -9.43
CA SER A 307 -3.26 23.42 -10.87
C SER A 307 -4.69 23.02 -11.27
N GLU A 308 -5.21 21.91 -10.72
CA GLU A 308 -6.59 21.46 -10.98
C GLU A 308 -7.62 22.49 -10.51
N LEU A 309 -7.44 23.06 -9.31
CA LEU A 309 -8.33 24.12 -8.79
C LEU A 309 -8.29 25.41 -9.62
N ALA A 310 -7.12 25.78 -10.16
CA ALA A 310 -6.98 26.97 -10.99
C ALA A 310 -7.65 26.80 -12.36
N ASP A 311 -7.64 25.58 -12.91
CA ASP A 311 -8.34 25.25 -14.15
C ASP A 311 -9.87 25.27 -13.95
N GLU A 312 -10.37 24.79 -12.80
CA GLU A 312 -11.80 24.80 -12.46
C GLU A 312 -12.38 26.21 -12.21
N GLU A 313 -11.59 27.14 -11.66
CA GLU A 313 -11.99 28.55 -11.48
C GLU A 313 -11.96 29.37 -12.79
N GLY A 314 -11.31 28.83 -13.84
CA GLY A 314 -11.13 29.47 -15.14
C GLY A 314 -12.22 29.15 -16.18
N GLU A 315 -13.13 28.21 -15.89
CA GLU A 315 -14.30 27.85 -16.71
C GLU A 315 -15.59 28.56 -16.27
#